data_AF-A0AA37GUE1-F1
#
_entry.id   AF-A0AA37GUE1-F1
#
_cell.length_a   1.000
_cell.length_b   1.000
_cell.length_c   1.000
_cell.angle_alpha   90.00
_cell.angle_beta   90.00
_cell.angle_gamma   90.00
#
_symmetry.space_group_name_H-M   'P 1'
#
loop_
_entity.id
_entity.type
_entity.pdbx_description
1 polymer ?
#
loop_
_entity_poly.entity_id
_entity_poly.type
_entity_poly.pdbx_seq_one_letter_code
_entity_poly.pdbx_strand_id
1 'polypeptide(L)' 'MKYSLALAALVAVAAAQVDPTIIPECARKCLTDATTSATTCKEGDYSCTCKPDNKAAIQTAATGCVVSACGIDKALST' A
#
# COMPACT_ATOMS: atom_id res chain seq x y z
N MET A 1 25.23 26.54 4.86
CA MET A 1 24.60 25.66 5.86
C MET A 1 23.08 25.82 5.99
N LYS A 2 22.40 26.67 5.21
CA LYS A 2 20.92 26.84 5.29
C LYS A 2 20.08 25.77 4.55
N TYR A 3 20.71 25.02 3.64
CA TYR A 3 20.04 23.98 2.85
C TYR A 3 20.25 22.56 3.40
N SER A 4 21.18 22.40 4.34
CA SER A 4 21.53 21.11 4.94
C SER A 4 20.36 20.49 5.72
N LEU A 5 19.54 21.32 6.37
CA LEU A 5 18.33 20.88 7.08
C LEU A 5 17.20 20.50 6.11
N ALA A 6 17.08 21.21 4.98
CA ALA A 6 16.07 20.90 3.96
C ALA A 6 16.34 19.57 3.27
N LEU A 7 17.61 19.26 2.95
CA LEU A 7 17.98 17.94 2.43
C LEU A 7 17.77 16.84 3.47
N ALA A 8 18.09 17.06 4.74
CA ALA A 8 17.85 16.07 5.79
C ALA A 8 16.35 15.73 5.94
N ALA A 9 15.46 16.73 5.83
CA ALA A 9 14.02 16.51 5.88
C ALA A 9 13.48 15.71 4.69
N LEU A 10 13.98 15.96 3.47
CA LEU A 10 13.60 15.21 2.26
C LEU A 10 14.00 13.73 2.33
N VAL A 11 15.17 13.43 2.90
CA VAL A 11 15.66 12.05 3.07
C VAL A 11 14.81 11.27 4.08
N ALA A 12 14.39 11.91 5.18
CA ALA A 12 13.52 11.28 6.17
C ALA A 12 12.14 10.92 5.60
N VAL A 13 11.56 11.79 4.75
CA VAL A 13 10.27 11.52 4.08
C VAL A 13 10.40 10.36 3.10
N ALA A 14 11.51 10.25 2.35
CA ALA A 14 11.74 9.14 1.43
C ALA A 14 11.90 7.79 2.14
N ALA A 15 12.58 7.76 3.30
CA ALA A 15 12.75 6.54 4.09
C ALA A 15 11.46 6.06 4.78
N ALA A 16 10.48 6.95 4.98
CA ALA A 16 9.15 6.60 5.49
C ALA A 16 8.19 6.07 4.41
N GLN A 17 8.61 6.08 3.12
CA GLN A 17 7.78 5.59 2.03
C GLN A 17 7.76 4.07 2.08
N VAL A 18 6.68 3.55 2.68
CA VAL A 18 6.30 2.14 2.71
C VAL A 18 7.33 1.29 3.45
N ASP A 19 7.16 1.18 4.76
CA ASP A 19 7.75 0.05 5.49
C ASP A 19 7.23 -1.25 4.82
N PRO A 20 8.08 -2.14 4.28
CA PRO A 20 7.61 -3.35 3.63
C PRO A 20 6.95 -4.34 4.61
N THR A 21 7.04 -4.08 5.92
CA THR A 21 6.49 -4.93 6.98
C THR A 21 5.04 -4.59 7.37
N ILE A 22 4.51 -3.41 7.02
CA ILE A 22 3.11 -3.03 7.32
C ILE A 22 2.09 -3.84 6.51
N ILE A 23 2.49 -4.39 5.36
CA ILE A 23 1.64 -5.33 4.61
C ILE A 23 2.13 -6.76 4.92
N PRO A 24 1.31 -7.61 5.55
CA PRO A 24 1.69 -8.98 5.80
C PRO A 24 1.87 -9.74 4.49
N GLU A 25 2.83 -10.67 4.46
CA GLU A 25 3.19 -11.38 3.22
C GLU A 25 2.00 -12.11 2.57
N CYS A 26 1.08 -12.61 3.39
CA CYS A 26 -0.16 -13.26 2.96
C CYS A 26 -1.12 -12.34 2.18
N ALA A 27 -1.02 -11.02 2.36
CA ALA A 27 -1.90 -10.03 1.72
C ALA A 27 -1.33 -9.45 0.42
N ARG A 28 0.00 -9.54 0.20
CA ARG A 28 0.67 -8.86 -0.93
C ARG A 28 0.08 -9.27 -2.28
N LYS A 29 -0.09 -10.58 -2.52
CA LYS A 29 -0.67 -11.07 -3.77
C LYS A 29 -2.11 -10.58 -3.96
N CYS A 30 -2.92 -10.58 -2.90
CA CYS A 30 -4.28 -10.07 -2.95
C CYS A 30 -4.34 -8.60 -3.38
N LEU A 31 -3.42 -7.76 -2.87
CA LEU A 31 -3.36 -6.34 -3.23
C LEU A 31 -2.88 -6.13 -4.66
N THR A 32 -1.88 -6.88 -5.12
CA THR A 32 -1.43 -6.82 -6.52
C THR A 32 -2.56 -7.23 -7.48
N ASP A 33 -3.20 -8.38 -7.23
CA ASP A 33 -4.32 -8.88 -8.05
C ASP A 33 -5.50 -7.89 -8.03
N ALA A 34 -5.84 -7.33 -6.87
CA ALA A 34 -6.90 -6.32 -6.73
C ALA A 34 -6.56 -5.02 -7.47
N THR A 35 -5.31 -4.58 -7.42
CA THR A 35 -4.84 -3.40 -8.16
C THR A 35 -5.04 -3.59 -9.66
N THR A 36 -4.62 -4.75 -10.20
CA THR A 36 -4.75 -5.05 -11.63
C THR A 36 -6.20 -5.26 -12.07
N SER A 37 -7.05 -5.84 -11.22
CA SER A 37 -8.45 -6.16 -11.58
C SER A 37 -9.44 -5.02 -11.37
N ALA A 38 -9.20 -4.15 -10.38
CA ALA A 38 -10.14 -3.10 -10.00
C ALA A 38 -9.75 -1.70 -10.51
N THR A 39 -8.53 -1.54 -11.06
CA THR A 39 -8.02 -0.24 -11.50
C THR A 39 -7.18 -0.35 -12.77
N THR A 40 -6.80 0.79 -13.33
CA THR A 40 -5.81 0.89 -14.42
C THR A 40 -4.40 1.21 -13.91
N CYS A 41 -4.19 1.20 -12.58
CA CYS A 41 -2.91 1.51 -11.97
C CYS A 41 -1.89 0.42 -12.28
N LYS A 42 -0.62 0.83 -12.46
CA LYS A 42 0.49 -0.11 -12.55
C LYS A 42 0.87 -0.60 -11.15
N GLU A 43 1.46 -1.79 -11.08
CA GLU A 43 2.07 -2.27 -9.86
C GLU A 43 3.14 -1.27 -9.39
N GLY A 44 3.12 -0.92 -8.10
CA GLY A 44 4.03 0.07 -7.50
C GLY A 44 3.70 1.54 -7.81
N ASP A 45 2.67 1.85 -8.61
CA ASP A 45 2.24 3.24 -8.84
C ASP A 45 1.36 3.74 -7.69
N TYR A 46 1.98 4.00 -6.54
CA TYR A 46 1.32 4.47 -5.32
C TYR A 46 0.58 5.79 -5.51
N SER A 47 1.02 6.64 -6.44
CA SER A 47 0.30 7.88 -6.78
C SER A 47 -1.07 7.58 -7.39
N CYS A 48 -1.17 6.51 -8.20
CA CYS A 48 -2.43 6.03 -8.75
C CYS A 48 -3.23 5.21 -7.72
N THR A 49 -2.59 4.27 -7.02
CA THR A 49 -3.25 3.36 -6.06
C THR A 49 -3.89 4.12 -4.90
N CYS A 50 -3.25 5.21 -4.45
CA CYS A 50 -3.72 6.00 -3.31
C CYS A 50 -4.83 7.01 -3.65
N LYS A 51 -5.17 7.20 -4.94
CA LYS A 51 -6.34 8.01 -5.32
C LYS A 51 -7.59 7.48 -4.60
N PRO A 52 -8.48 8.34 -4.09
CA PRO A 52 -9.61 7.91 -3.28
C PRO A 52 -10.42 6.77 -3.89
N ASP A 53 -10.80 6.89 -5.17
CA ASP A 53 -11.62 5.89 -5.87
C ASP A 53 -10.86 4.57 -6.10
N ASN A 54 -9.60 4.65 -6.53
CA ASN A 54 -8.76 3.47 -6.76
C ASN A 54 -8.49 2.72 -5.46
N LYS A 55 -8.19 3.44 -4.38
CA LYS A 55 -7.99 2.85 -3.05
C LYS A 55 -9.24 2.11 -2.58
N ALA A 56 -10.41 2.74 -2.70
CA ALA A 56 -11.67 2.12 -2.31
C ALA A 56 -12.00 0.87 -3.16
N ALA A 57 -11.76 0.93 -4.47
CA ALA A 57 -11.94 -0.19 -5.38
C ALA A 57 -11.02 -1.37 -5.02
N ILE A 58 -9.74 -1.08 -4.76
CA ILE A 58 -8.74 -2.08 -4.38
C ILE A 58 -9.07 -2.70 -3.02
N GLN A 59 -9.43 -1.90 -2.03
CA GLN A 59 -9.83 -2.40 -0.71
C GLN A 59 -11.02 -3.36 -0.84
N THR A 60 -12.05 -2.97 -1.59
CA THR A 60 -13.25 -3.79 -1.82
C THR A 60 -12.88 -5.11 -2.50
N ALA A 61 -12.06 -5.07 -3.56
CA ALA A 61 -11.64 -6.26 -4.30
C ALA A 61 -10.70 -7.18 -3.49
N ALA A 62 -9.82 -6.61 -2.66
CA ALA A 62 -8.83 -7.36 -1.90
C ALA A 62 -9.40 -8.00 -0.63
N THR A 63 -10.42 -7.40 0.00
CA THR A 63 -10.87 -7.77 1.36
C THR A 63 -11.15 -9.28 1.51
N GLY A 64 -11.92 -9.87 0.60
CA GLY A 64 -12.24 -11.30 0.67
C GLY A 64 -11.01 -12.20 0.52
N CYS A 65 -10.09 -11.83 -0.37
CA CYS A 65 -8.81 -12.54 -0.55
C CYS A 65 -7.94 -12.43 0.70
N VAL A 66 -7.79 -11.23 1.26
CA VAL A 66 -6.95 -10.99 2.45
C VAL A 66 -7.48 -11.74 3.66
N VAL A 67 -8.80 -11.70 3.91
CA VAL A 67 -9.42 -12.47 5.00
C VAL A 67 -9.18 -13.96 4.84
N SER A 68 -9.29 -14.48 3.62
CA SER A 68 -9.07 -15.90 3.33
C SER A 68 -7.60 -16.32 3.47
N ALA A 69 -6.67 -15.46 3.05
CA ALA A 69 -5.24 -15.78 3.03
C ALA A 69 -4.53 -15.52 4.37
N CYS A 70 -4.98 -14.52 5.12
CA CYS A 70 -4.34 -14.05 6.35
C CYS A 70 -5.09 -14.43 7.63
N GLY A 71 -6.39 -14.76 7.53
CA GLY A 71 -7.29 -14.82 8.67
C GLY A 71 -7.71 -13.42 9.14
N ILE A 72 -8.86 -13.33 9.82
CA ILE A 72 -9.45 -12.05 10.26
C ILE A 72 -8.52 -11.29 11.21
N ASP A 73 -7.86 -11.97 12.14
CA ASP A 73 -7.03 -11.32 13.16
C ASP A 73 -5.83 -10.57 12.54
N LYS A 74 -5.21 -11.15 11.51
CA LYS A 74 -4.10 -10.49 10.78
C LYS A 74 -4.61 -9.51 9.72
N ALA A 75 -5.79 -9.73 9.18
CA ALA A 75 -6.39 -8.82 8.19
C ALA A 75 -6.84 -7.49 8.81
N LEU A 76 -7.23 -7.49 10.09
CA LEU A 76 -7.73 -6.32 10.81
C LEU A 76 -6.74 -5.72 11.81
N SER A 77 -5.62 -6.40 12.11
CA SER A 77 -4.55 -5.81 12.91
C SER A 77 -3.90 -4.68 12.10
N THR A 78 -4.21 -3.44 12.51
CA THR A 78 -3.68 -2.19 11.95
C THR A 78 -2.39 -1.80 12.66
#